data_AF-A0A3D4IMP8-F1
#
_entry.id   AF-A0A3D4IMP8-F1
#
_cell.length_a   1.000
_cell.length_b   1.000
_cell.length_c   1.000
_cell.angle_alpha   90.00
_cell.angle_beta   90.00
_cell.angle_gamma   90.00
#
_symmetry.space_group_name_H-M   'P 1'
#
loop_
_entity.id
_entity.type
_entity.pdbx_description
1 polymer ?
#
loop_
_entity_poly.entity_id
_entity_poly.type
_entity_poly.pdbx_seq_one_letter_code
_entity_poly.pdbx_strand_id
1 'polypeptide(L)' 'MNFDKFTIKSQEALQKSAEIALSNQHQAIEPAHLLKAILETDENVSSYLLKKLNVAKTILDTKLEEIIGTFPKVT' A
#
# COMPACT_ATOMS: atom_id res chain seq x y z
N MET A 1 5.29 17.81 3.24
CA MET A 1 5.59 16.74 4.23
C MET A 1 7.10 16.78 4.50
N ASN A 2 7.57 16.50 5.72
CA ASN A 2 9.00 16.37 5.99
C ASN A 2 9.37 14.87 6.01
N PHE A 3 9.95 14.39 4.91
CA PHE A 3 10.29 12.98 4.71
C PHE A 3 11.49 12.52 5.55
N ASP A 4 12.35 13.43 5.99
CA ASP A 4 13.54 13.13 6.80
C ASP A 4 13.20 12.56 8.19
N LYS A 5 11.93 12.69 8.61
CA LYS A 5 11.40 12.11 9.85
C LYS A 5 10.91 10.67 9.71
N PHE A 6 10.90 10.13 8.50
CA PHE A 6 10.48 8.76 8.22
C PHE A 6 11.69 7.83 8.07
N THR A 7 11.51 6.55 8.38
CA THR A 7 12.51 5.54 8.04
C THR A 7 12.63 5.40 6.53
N ILE A 8 13.78 4.92 6.04
CA ILE A 8 14.00 4.69 4.60
C ILE A 8 12.90 3.80 4.00
N LYS A 9 12.53 2.71 4.68
CA LYS A 9 11.42 1.83 4.25
C LYS A 9 10.07 2.53 4.18
N SER A 10 9.80 3.47 5.10
CA SER A 10 8.57 4.26 5.06
C SER A 10 8.58 5.26 3.90
N GLN A 11 9.73 5.84 3.57
CA GLN A 11 9.87 6.71 2.40
C GLN A 11 9.67 5.93 1.10
N GLU A 12 10.25 4.72 0.99
CA GLU A 12 10.02 3.80 -0.13
C GLU A 12 8.54 3.44 -0.28
N ALA A 13 7.85 3.12 0.83
CA ALA A 13 6.41 2.84 0.81
C ALA A 13 5.57 4.05 0.35
N LEU A 14 5.92 5.27 0.78
CA LEU A 14 5.25 6.49 0.32
C LEU A 14 5.46 6.71 -1.18
N GLN A 15 6.68 6.55 -1.68
CA GLN A 15 6.98 6.62 -3.11
C GLN A 15 6.19 5.57 -3.90
N LYS A 16 6.19 4.31 -3.45
CA LYS A 16 5.46 3.21 -4.08
C LYS A 16 3.95 3.44 -4.08
N SER A 17 3.39 4.04 -3.02
CA SER A 17 1.96 4.37 -2.96
C SER A 17 1.53 5.38 -4.02
N ALA A 18 2.42 6.34 -4.34
CA ALA A 18 2.21 7.29 -5.43
C ALA A 18 2.24 6.60 -6.80
N GLU A 19 3.16 5.66 -7.01
CA GLU A 19 3.22 4.85 -8.24
C GLU A 19 1.96 4.02 -8.43
N ILE A 20 1.46 3.39 -7.37
CA ILE A 20 0.23 2.58 -7.42
C ILE A 20 -0.96 3.46 -7.78
N ALA A 21 -1.14 4.61 -7.13
CA ALA A 21 -2.22 5.54 -7.45
C ALA A 21 -2.15 6.02 -8.91
N LEU A 22 -0.96 6.41 -9.38
CA LEU A 22 -0.74 6.85 -10.76
C LEU A 22 -1.04 5.76 -11.78
N SER A 23 -0.56 4.53 -11.55
CA SER A 23 -0.80 3.39 -12.45
C SER A 23 -2.29 3.01 -12.57
N ASN A 24 -3.07 3.30 -11.53
CA ASN A 24 -4.51 3.10 -11.53
C ASN A 24 -5.31 4.32 -12.01
N GLN A 25 -4.63 5.41 -12.42
CA GLN A 25 -5.24 6.69 -12.82
C GLN A 25 -6.05 7.34 -11.70
N HIS A 26 -5.70 7.10 -10.44
CA HIS A 26 -6.37 7.72 -9.31
C HIS A 26 -5.79 9.11 -9.04
N GLN A 27 -6.66 10.10 -8.83
CA GLN A 27 -6.26 11.51 -8.67
C GLN A 27 -5.52 11.78 -7.36
N ALA A 28 -5.70 10.92 -6.36
CA ALA A 28 -5.12 11.05 -5.04
C ALA A 28 -4.52 9.73 -4.56
N ILE A 29 -3.49 9.85 -3.73
CA ILE A 29 -3.01 8.74 -2.92
C ILE A 29 -4.01 8.55 -1.78
N GLU A 30 -4.37 7.29 -1.54
CA GLU A 30 -5.38 6.91 -0.55
C GLU A 30 -4.73 5.91 0.42
N PRO A 31 -5.24 5.74 1.65
CA PRO A 31 -4.67 4.80 2.61
C PRO A 31 -4.53 3.38 2.07
N ALA A 32 -5.43 2.93 1.18
CA ALA A 32 -5.34 1.62 0.55
C ALA A 32 -4.10 1.49 -0.37
N HIS A 33 -3.74 2.55 -1.11
CA HIS A 33 -2.50 2.57 -1.89
C HIS A 33 -1.26 2.46 -1.00
N LEU A 34 -1.28 3.14 0.16
CA LEU A 34 -0.19 3.08 1.12
C LEU A 34 -0.07 1.70 1.77
N LEU A 35 -1.19 1.07 2.14
CA LEU A 35 -1.19 -0.29 2.67
C LEU A 35 -0.62 -1.26 1.63
N LYS A 36 -1.07 -1.16 0.37
CA LYS A 36 -0.55 -2.00 -0.72
C LYS A 36 0.95 -1.81 -0.89
N ALA A 37 1.42 -0.56 -0.88
CA ALA A 37 2.83 -0.24 -0.94
C ALA A 37 3.62 -0.86 0.22
N ILE A 38 3.16 -0.73 1.47
CA ILE A 38 3.82 -1.32 2.64
C ILE A 38 3.97 -2.84 2.49
N LEU A 39 2.90 -3.52 2.03
CA LEU A 39 2.89 -4.97 1.80
C LEU A 39 3.87 -5.39 0.69
N GLU A 40 4.16 -4.52 -0.28
CA GLU A 40 5.10 -4.78 -1.38
C GLU A 40 6.55 -4.36 -1.06
N THR A 41 6.77 -3.31 -0.25
CA THR A 41 8.11 -2.76 0.04
C THR A 41 8.81 -3.38 1.26
N ASP A 42 8.02 -3.93 2.19
CA ASP A 42 8.51 -4.61 3.39
C ASP A 42 7.79 -5.95 3.60
N GLU A 43 8.12 -6.89 2.73
CA GLU A 43 7.56 -8.25 2.77
C GLU A 43 7.90 -8.97 4.08
N ASN A 44 9.08 -8.71 4.66
CA ASN A 44 9.55 -9.43 5.85
C ASN A 44 8.74 -9.08 7.10
N VAL A 45 8.62 -7.78 7.42
CA VAL A 45 7.90 -7.33 8.62
C VAL A 45 6.40 -7.58 8.45
N SER A 46 5.85 -7.25 7.28
CA SER A 46 4.44 -7.44 6.99
C SER A 46 4.04 -8.93 7.05
N SER A 47 4.81 -9.83 6.42
CA SER A 47 4.55 -11.27 6.44
C SER A 47 4.64 -11.85 7.85
N TYR A 48 5.61 -11.42 8.66
CA TYR A 48 5.72 -11.83 10.06
C TYR A 48 4.50 -11.42 10.88
N LEU A 49 4.06 -10.16 10.79
CA LEU A 49 2.92 -9.65 11.54
C LEU A 49 1.61 -10.33 11.12
N LEU A 50 1.36 -10.47 9.82
CA LEU A 50 0.15 -11.12 9.31
C LEU A 50 0.07 -12.58 9.78
N LYS A 51 1.19 -13.33 9.76
CA LYS A 51 1.24 -14.69 10.29
C LYS A 51 0.98 -14.72 11.80
N LYS A 52 1.61 -13.83 12.57
CA LYS A 52 1.43 -13.73 14.03
C LYS A 52 -0.03 -13.43 14.41
N LEU A 53 -0.73 -12.66 13.57
CA LEU A 53 -2.13 -12.28 13.77
C LEU A 53 -3.12 -13.26 13.11
N ASN A 54 -2.67 -14.37 12.54
CA ASN A 54 -3.48 -15.33 11.80
C ASN A 54 -4.31 -14.71 10.66
N VAL A 55 -3.76 -13.69 9.99
CA VAL A 55 -4.39 -13.04 8.84
C VAL A 55 -4.07 -13.81 7.57
N ALA A 56 -5.09 -14.21 6.82
CA ALA A 56 -4.92 -14.80 5.50
C ALA A 56 -4.49 -13.74 4.47
N LYS A 57 -3.18 -13.68 4.16
CA LYS A 57 -2.61 -12.68 3.24
C LYS A 57 -3.31 -12.65 1.88
N THR A 58 -3.66 -13.80 1.33
CA THR A 58 -4.37 -13.89 0.05
C THR A 58 -5.71 -13.16 0.07
N ILE A 59 -6.51 -13.36 1.14
CA ILE A 59 -7.80 -12.68 1.31
C ILE A 59 -7.58 -11.18 1.50
N LEU A 60 -6.59 -10.78 2.31
CA LEU A 60 -6.24 -9.38 2.51
C LEU A 60 -5.88 -8.70 1.18
N ASP A 61 -5.01 -9.32 0.39
CA ASP A 61 -4.59 -8.78 -0.91
C ASP A 61 -5.79 -8.63 -1.86
N THR A 62 -6.65 -9.64 -1.96
CA THR A 62 -7.87 -9.58 -2.80
C THR A 62 -8.78 -8.43 -2.37
N LYS A 63 -9.06 -8.29 -1.07
CA LYS A 63 -9.94 -7.22 -0.58
C LYS A 63 -9.33 -5.84 -0.74
N LEU A 64 -8.01 -5.73 -0.62
CA LEU A 64 -7.31 -4.48 -0.84
C LEU A 64 -7.39 -4.04 -2.31
N GLU A 65 -7.21 -4.96 -3.26
CA GLU A 65 -7.38 -4.67 -4.69
C GLU A 65 -8.81 -4.28 -5.04
N GLU A 66 -9.81 -4.97 -4.47
CA GLU A 66 -11.22 -4.61 -4.64
C GLU A 66 -11.48 -3.17 -4.20
N ILE A 67 -10.96 -2.76 -3.03
CA ILE A 67 -11.09 -1.38 -2.50
C ILE A 67 -10.40 -0.39 -3.44
N ILE A 68 -9.15 -0.64 -3.83
CA ILE A 68 -8.40 0.23 -4.74
C ILE A 68 -9.17 0.44 -6.04
N GLY A 69 -9.75 -0.63 -6.60
CA GLY A 69 -10.54 -0.58 -7.83
C GLY A 69 -11.81 0.27 -7.75
N THR A 70 -12.27 0.65 -6.55
CA THR A 70 -13.44 1.54 -6.38
C THR A 70 -13.13 3.02 -6.48
N PHE A 71 -11.85 3.42 -6.45
CA PHE A 71 -11.49 4.83 -6.43
C PHE A 71 -11.76 5.52 -7.79
N PRO A 72 -12.11 6.82 -7.77
CA PRO A 72 -12.34 7.57 -9.00
C PRO A 72 -11.09 7.62 -9.89
N LYS A 73 -11.29 7.38 -11.19
CA LYS A 73 -10.24 7.49 -12.21
C LYS A 73 -10.33 8.82 -12.92
N VAL A 74 -9.18 9.41 -13.18
CA VAL A 74 -9.05 10.59 -14.03
C VAL A 74 -9.01 10.11 -15.49
N THR A 75 -10.11 10.32 -16.21
CA THR A 75 -10.23 10.10 -17.66
C THR A 75 -9.73 11.30 -18.46
#